data_AF-A0A1E3VMU7-F1
#
_entry.id   AF-A0A1E3VMU7-F1
#
_cell.length_a   1.000
_cell.length_b   1.000
_cell.length_c   1.000
_cell.angle_alpha   90.00
_cell.angle_beta   90.00
_cell.angle_gamma   90.00
#
_symmetry.space_group_name_H-M   'P 1'
#
loop_
_entity.id
_entity.type
_entity.pdbx_description
1 polymer ?
#
loop_
_entity_poly.entity_id
_entity_poly.type
_entity_poly.pdbx_seq_one_letter_code
_entity_poly.pdbx_strand_id
1 'polypeptide(L)'
;MRAVLANGQPCPEGSIRFDIMSDEEDQFGNRATILADAKPQSVIRLNAGAYHVASLLGDANANVGVDVTVEPGRITEATIKHTGAKITFRLVQSLGGEALANTKWTILTSAGDTVKSNAGALPTHILAAGSYAVVADHGGLSYTRKFSVEPGDDKQIEVAFEDGPTSPEALQALLDPPERRAPGPAH
;
A
#
# COMPACT_ATOMS: atom_id res chain seq x y z
N MET A 1 6.08 7.33 -19.88
CA MET A 1 5.81 7.55 -18.44
C MET A 1 6.99 7.07 -17.62
N ARG A 2 7.30 7.78 -16.53
CA ARG A 2 8.38 7.45 -15.60
C ARG A 2 7.85 7.46 -14.17
N ALA A 3 8.40 6.59 -13.32
CA ALA A 3 8.17 6.60 -11.89
C ALA A 3 9.49 6.75 -11.12
N VAL A 4 9.46 7.46 -9.99
CA VAL A 4 10.59 7.64 -9.08
C VAL A 4 10.11 7.54 -7.63
N LEU A 5 11.01 7.16 -6.72
CA LEU A 5 10.77 7.15 -5.28
C LEU A 5 10.76 8.58 -4.70
N ALA A 6 10.37 8.72 -3.43
CA ALA A 6 10.24 10.00 -2.75
C ALA A 6 11.55 10.82 -2.74
N ASN A 7 12.70 10.14 -2.73
CA ASN A 7 14.04 10.71 -2.77
C ASN A 7 14.58 10.95 -4.20
N GLY A 8 13.77 10.71 -5.23
CA GLY A 8 14.13 10.88 -6.65
C GLY A 8 14.89 9.70 -7.27
N GLN A 9 15.20 8.65 -6.50
CA GLN A 9 15.82 7.44 -7.05
C GLN A 9 14.84 6.69 -7.97
N PRO A 10 15.34 5.94 -8.96
CA PRO A 10 14.52 5.02 -9.74
C PRO A 10 13.79 4.02 -8.84
N CYS A 11 12.56 3.68 -9.20
CA CYS A 11 11.87 2.56 -8.56
C CYS A 11 12.59 1.25 -8.90
N PRO A 12 12.53 0.24 -8.01
CA PRO A 12 13.07 -1.09 -8.28
C PRO A 12 12.57 -1.68 -9.62
N GLU A 13 13.42 -2.45 -10.28
CA GLU A 13 13.04 -3.07 -11.55
C GLU A 13 11.85 -4.03 -11.36
N GLY A 14 10.88 -3.96 -12.28
CA GLY A 14 9.69 -4.81 -12.24
C GLY A 14 8.70 -4.50 -11.11
N SER A 15 8.94 -3.49 -10.27
CA SER A 15 8.03 -3.14 -9.18
C SER A 15 6.98 -2.09 -9.57
N ILE A 16 6.99 -1.55 -10.79
CA ILE A 16 6.06 -0.50 -11.22
C ILE A 16 5.20 -0.99 -12.38
N ARG A 17 3.92 -0.69 -12.28
CA ARG A 17 2.90 -0.90 -13.32
C ARG A 17 2.10 0.39 -13.48
N PHE A 18 1.63 0.65 -14.69
CA PHE A 18 0.73 1.77 -14.96
C PHE A 18 -0.57 1.26 -15.60
N ASP A 19 -1.69 1.75 -15.11
CA ASP A 19 -2.99 1.60 -15.74
C ASP A 19 -3.43 2.98 -16.26
N ILE A 20 -3.84 3.02 -17.51
CA ILE A 20 -4.33 4.21 -18.19
C ILE A 20 -5.83 4.04 -18.36
N MET A 21 -6.57 5.00 -17.85
CA MET A 21 -8.03 5.04 -17.86
C MET A 21 -8.54 6.30 -18.55
N SER A 22 -9.79 6.26 -18.99
CA SER A 22 -10.51 7.45 -19.40
C SER A 22 -10.60 8.45 -18.25
N ASP A 23 -10.68 9.73 -18.59
CA ASP A 23 -11.04 10.76 -17.59
C ASP A 23 -12.53 10.68 -17.19
N GLU A 24 -13.38 10.12 -18.07
CA GLU A 24 -14.80 9.90 -17.79
C GLU A 24 -15.01 8.84 -16.70
N GLU A 25 -15.83 9.19 -15.71
CA GLU A 25 -16.33 8.31 -14.66
C GLU A 25 -17.78 7.90 -14.93
N ASP A 26 -18.14 6.66 -14.64
CA ASP A 26 -19.52 6.19 -14.62
C ASP A 26 -20.29 6.71 -13.39
N GLN A 27 -21.57 6.37 -13.28
CA GLN A 27 -22.43 6.76 -12.15
C GLN A 27 -21.97 6.23 -10.77
N PHE A 28 -21.00 5.32 -10.74
CA PHE A 28 -20.40 4.74 -9.54
C PHE A 28 -18.96 5.25 -9.31
N GLY A 29 -18.47 6.18 -10.14
CA GLY A 29 -17.12 6.72 -10.05
C GLY A 29 -16.04 5.86 -10.73
N ASN A 30 -16.41 4.81 -11.47
CA ASN A 30 -15.43 3.96 -12.14
C ASN A 30 -15.02 4.56 -13.48
N ARG A 31 -13.73 4.49 -13.80
CA ARG A 31 -13.19 4.90 -15.10
C ARG A 31 -13.01 3.68 -16.02
N ALA A 32 -13.22 3.87 -17.33
CA ALA A 32 -12.94 2.81 -18.30
C ALA A 32 -11.42 2.61 -18.44
N THR A 33 -10.94 1.38 -18.21
CA THR A 33 -9.53 1.05 -18.44
C THR A 33 -9.24 0.94 -19.93
N ILE A 34 -8.32 1.77 -20.41
CA ILE A 34 -7.87 1.81 -21.81
C ILE A 34 -6.68 0.87 -22.00
N LEU A 35 -5.77 0.87 -21.05
CA LEU A 35 -4.59 0.01 -21.05
C LEU A 35 -4.22 -0.34 -19.61
N ALA A 36 -4.04 -1.63 -19.34
CA ALA A 36 -3.60 -2.12 -18.03
C ALA A 36 -2.17 -2.65 -18.09
N ASP A 37 -1.49 -2.66 -16.95
CA ASP A 37 -0.16 -3.25 -16.73
C ASP A 37 0.91 -2.75 -17.73
N ALA A 38 0.84 -1.46 -18.08
CA ALA A 38 1.84 -0.84 -18.94
C ALA A 38 3.18 -0.73 -18.20
N LYS A 39 4.26 -1.14 -18.88
CA LYS A 39 5.61 -1.09 -18.31
C LYS A 39 6.16 0.34 -18.27
N PRO A 40 7.01 0.70 -17.27
CA PRO A 40 7.73 1.96 -17.27
C PRO A 40 8.55 2.17 -18.54
N GLN A 41 8.77 3.44 -18.90
CA GLN A 41 9.56 3.85 -20.07
C GLN A 41 9.02 3.35 -21.43
N SER A 42 7.80 2.83 -21.47
CA SER A 42 7.13 2.46 -22.72
C SER A 42 6.53 3.68 -23.42
N VAL A 43 6.59 3.68 -24.75
CA VAL A 43 5.88 4.64 -25.61
C VAL A 43 4.51 4.06 -25.92
N ILE A 44 3.45 4.76 -25.49
CA ILE A 44 2.07 4.34 -25.66
C ILE A 44 1.39 5.34 -26.59
N ARG A 45 0.70 4.83 -27.60
CA ARG A 45 -0.05 5.67 -28.55
C ARG A 45 -1.46 5.84 -28.03
N LEU A 46 -1.83 7.09 -27.75
CA LEU A 46 -3.17 7.48 -27.34
C LEU A 46 -3.68 8.55 -28.31
N ASN A 47 -5.00 8.64 -28.44
CA ASN A 47 -5.61 9.77 -29.13
C ASN A 47 -5.45 11.03 -28.28
N ALA A 48 -5.68 12.20 -28.88
CA ALA A 48 -5.73 13.42 -28.09
C ALA A 48 -6.92 13.38 -27.13
N GLY A 49 -6.71 13.77 -25.87
CA GLY A 49 -7.71 13.66 -24.82
C GLY A 49 -7.12 13.74 -23.41
N ALA A 50 -8.00 13.71 -22.42
CA ALA A 50 -7.65 13.61 -21.01
C ALA A 50 -7.71 12.14 -20.57
N TYR A 51 -6.74 11.75 -19.75
CA TYR A 51 -6.58 10.39 -19.23
C TYR A 51 -6.23 10.43 -17.76
N HIS A 52 -6.73 9.45 -17.01
CA HIS A 52 -6.28 9.20 -15.65
C HIS A 52 -5.25 8.07 -15.67
N VAL A 53 -4.06 8.33 -15.15
CA VAL A 53 -2.98 7.33 -15.06
C VAL A 53 -2.79 6.94 -13.60
N ALA A 54 -3.11 5.68 -13.29
CA ALA A 54 -2.79 5.09 -12.00
C ALA A 54 -1.45 4.35 -12.10
N SER A 55 -0.56 4.59 -11.14
CA SER A 55 0.71 3.88 -11.02
C SER A 55 0.72 3.08 -9.74
N LEU A 56 0.96 1.79 -9.83
CA LEU A 56 1.10 0.90 -8.67
C LEU A 56 2.57 0.55 -8.46
N LEU A 57 3.09 0.82 -7.26
CA LEU A 57 4.39 0.37 -6.80
C LEU A 57 4.25 -0.89 -5.92
N GLY A 58 4.96 -1.95 -6.29
CA GLY A 58 4.96 -3.23 -5.62
C GLY A 58 3.67 -4.01 -5.85
N ASP A 59 3.15 -4.59 -4.77
CA ASP A 59 2.11 -5.62 -4.83
C ASP A 59 0.98 -5.41 -3.81
N ALA A 60 0.98 -4.27 -3.10
CA ALA A 60 -0.02 -3.92 -2.11
C ALA A 60 -0.76 -2.63 -2.51
N ASN A 61 -0.71 -1.57 -1.70
CA ASN A 61 -1.55 -0.37 -1.87
C ASN A 61 -0.78 0.91 -2.24
N ALA A 62 0.50 0.85 -2.58
CA ALA A 62 1.27 2.02 -3.00
C ALA A 62 0.88 2.49 -4.42
N ASN A 63 -0.34 2.99 -4.54
CA ASN A 63 -0.91 3.50 -5.78
C ASN A 63 -0.90 5.04 -5.79
N VAL A 64 -0.58 5.63 -6.94
CA VAL A 64 -0.62 7.07 -7.18
C VAL A 64 -1.34 7.33 -8.50
N GLY A 65 -2.41 8.12 -8.47
CA GLY A 65 -3.15 8.58 -9.65
C GLY A 65 -2.73 9.98 -10.07
N VAL A 66 -2.62 10.23 -11.38
CA VAL A 66 -2.41 11.56 -11.95
C VAL A 66 -3.21 11.72 -13.23
N ASP A 67 -3.72 12.93 -13.47
CA ASP A 67 -4.41 13.26 -14.72
C ASP A 67 -3.40 13.76 -15.76
N VAL A 68 -3.52 13.28 -16.98
CA VAL A 68 -2.61 13.54 -18.09
C VAL A 68 -3.40 13.93 -19.33
N THR A 69 -3.07 15.10 -19.89
CA THR A 69 -3.63 15.55 -21.16
C THR A 69 -2.67 15.24 -22.30
N VAL A 70 -3.16 14.53 -23.31
CA VAL A 70 -2.44 14.26 -24.56
C VAL A 70 -2.86 15.28 -25.61
N GLU A 71 -1.91 16.10 -26.04
CA GLU A 71 -2.12 17.08 -27.11
C GLU A 71 -1.88 16.44 -28.49
N PRO A 72 -2.62 16.83 -29.55
CA PRO A 72 -2.41 16.33 -30.89
C PRO A 72 -0.96 16.55 -31.38
N GLY A 73 -0.32 15.48 -31.85
CA GLY A 73 1.02 15.55 -32.45
C GLY A 73 2.16 15.84 -31.47
N ARG A 74 1.91 15.83 -30.15
CA ARG A 74 2.95 16.01 -29.13
C ARG A 74 3.15 14.74 -28.30
N ILE A 75 4.38 14.58 -27.83
CA ILE A 75 4.72 13.54 -26.84
C ILE A 75 4.52 14.15 -25.46
N THR A 76 3.62 13.58 -24.66
CA THR A 76 3.43 13.95 -23.27
C THR A 76 4.29 13.06 -22.37
N GLU A 77 5.14 13.65 -21.54
CA GLU A 77 5.90 12.93 -20.51
C GLU A 77 5.28 13.18 -19.13
N ALA A 78 4.88 12.11 -18.46
CA ALA A 78 4.42 12.13 -17.07
C ALA A 78 5.46 11.45 -16.17
N THR A 79 5.86 12.14 -15.09
CA THR A 79 6.71 11.61 -14.02
C THR A 79 5.89 11.48 -12.75
N ILE A 80 5.74 10.25 -12.25
CA ILE A 80 4.98 9.95 -11.04
C ILE A 80 5.93 9.70 -9.87
N LYS A 81 5.68 10.37 -8.75
CA LYS A 81 6.49 10.26 -7.54
C LYS A 81 5.79 9.36 -6.53
N HIS A 82 6.43 8.24 -6.19
CA HIS A 82 5.93 7.27 -5.22
C HIS A 82 6.48 7.55 -3.83
N THR A 83 5.59 7.49 -2.84
CA THR A 83 5.92 7.59 -1.41
C THR A 83 5.83 6.26 -0.69
N GLY A 84 5.71 5.15 -1.42
CA GLY A 84 5.69 3.82 -0.82
C GLY A 84 7.06 3.44 -0.22
N ALA A 85 7.04 2.56 0.76
CA ALA A 85 8.24 1.98 1.37
C ALA A 85 8.13 0.47 1.47
N LYS A 86 9.28 -0.22 1.41
CA LYS A 86 9.36 -1.67 1.47
C LYS A 86 9.34 -2.12 2.92
N ILE A 87 8.28 -2.83 3.30
CA ILE A 87 8.05 -3.33 4.65
C ILE A 87 8.20 -4.85 4.66
N THR A 88 9.06 -5.35 5.54
CA THR A 88 9.24 -6.79 5.77
C THR A 88 8.68 -7.18 7.12
N PHE A 89 7.91 -8.26 7.19
CA PHE A 89 7.32 -8.71 8.45
C PHE A 89 8.05 -9.93 8.99
N ARG A 90 8.15 -10.05 10.31
CA ARG A 90 8.60 -11.29 10.96
C ARG A 90 7.90 -11.49 12.29
N LEU A 91 7.58 -12.74 12.60
CA LEU A 91 7.06 -13.14 13.90
C LEU A 91 8.20 -13.80 14.66
N VAL A 92 8.45 -13.40 15.90
CA VAL A 92 9.54 -13.91 16.73
C VAL A 92 8.99 -14.38 18.07
N GLN A 93 9.66 -15.34 18.71
CA GLN A 93 9.28 -15.77 20.06
C GLN A 93 9.60 -14.69 21.10
N SER A 94 10.78 -14.09 21.00
CA SER A 94 11.25 -12.97 21.83
C SER A 94 11.90 -11.93 20.92
N LEU A 95 11.87 -10.67 21.34
CA LEU A 95 12.39 -9.56 20.52
C LEU A 95 13.83 -9.83 20.04
N GLY A 96 14.08 -9.57 18.76
CA GLY A 96 15.36 -9.85 18.09
C GLY A 96 15.64 -11.33 17.78
N GLY A 97 14.69 -12.23 18.06
CA GLY A 97 14.81 -13.66 17.77
C GLY A 97 14.65 -14.03 16.29
N GLU A 98 14.60 -15.34 16.04
CA GLU A 98 14.44 -15.89 14.70
C GLU A 98 13.00 -15.74 14.19
N ALA A 99 12.87 -15.45 12.88
CA ALA A 99 11.58 -15.35 12.22
C ALA A 99 10.92 -16.73 12.10
N LEU A 100 9.73 -16.86 12.65
CA LEU A 100 8.93 -18.08 12.61
C LEU A 100 8.31 -18.26 11.22
N ALA A 101 8.60 -19.41 10.60
CA ALA A 101 7.94 -19.87 9.40
C ALA A 101 6.47 -20.27 9.66
N ASN A 102 5.73 -20.58 8.60
CA ASN A 102 4.32 -20.97 8.67
C ASN A 102 3.40 -19.94 9.36
N THR A 103 3.82 -18.68 9.37
CA THR A 103 3.02 -17.56 9.85
C THR A 103 2.15 -17.03 8.71
N LYS A 104 0.85 -16.88 8.96
CA LYS A 104 -0.07 -16.16 8.09
C LYS A 104 -0.06 -14.69 8.48
N TRP A 105 0.01 -13.82 7.50
CA TRP A 105 0.09 -12.38 7.69
C TRP A 105 -1.11 -11.73 7.05
N THR A 106 -1.72 -10.79 7.77
CA THR A 106 -2.77 -9.91 7.25
C THR A 106 -2.43 -8.48 7.61
N ILE A 107 -2.27 -7.65 6.59
CA ILE A 107 -1.99 -6.21 6.71
C ILE A 107 -3.31 -5.46 6.59
N LEU A 108 -3.58 -4.59 7.54
CA LEU A 108 -4.84 -3.87 7.68
C LEU A 108 -4.60 -2.36 7.64
N THR A 109 -5.49 -1.61 6.98
CA THR A 109 -5.54 -0.15 7.09
C THR A 109 -5.95 0.26 8.50
N SER A 110 -5.86 1.55 8.83
CA SER A 110 -6.41 2.10 10.08
C SER A 110 -7.93 2.00 10.20
N ALA A 111 -8.65 1.73 9.10
CA ALA A 111 -10.10 1.48 9.09
C ALA A 111 -10.42 -0.02 9.20
N GLY A 112 -9.39 -0.87 9.23
CA GLY A 112 -9.50 -2.31 9.32
C GLY A 112 -9.69 -3.06 8.00
N ASP A 113 -9.62 -2.36 6.87
CA ASP A 113 -9.67 -3.00 5.56
C ASP A 113 -8.40 -3.82 5.31
N THR A 114 -8.55 -5.01 4.74
CA THR A 114 -7.40 -5.83 4.36
C THR A 114 -6.70 -5.26 3.13
N VAL A 115 -5.44 -4.87 3.32
CA VAL A 115 -4.54 -4.43 2.25
C VAL A 115 -3.93 -5.61 1.53
N LYS A 116 -3.45 -6.60 2.29
CA LYS A 116 -2.74 -7.76 1.76
C LYS A 116 -2.77 -8.91 2.77
N SER A 117 -2.79 -10.13 2.25
CA SER A 117 -2.53 -11.32 3.05
C SER A 117 -1.51 -12.22 2.35
N ASN A 118 -0.68 -12.87 3.13
CA ASN A 118 0.36 -13.78 2.65
C ASN A 118 0.73 -14.81 3.74
N ALA A 119 1.57 -15.78 3.41
CA ALA A 119 2.16 -16.67 4.40
C ALA A 119 3.69 -16.74 4.22
N GLY A 120 4.43 -16.98 5.29
CA GLY A 120 5.88 -17.11 5.26
C GLY A 120 6.58 -16.52 6.49
N ALA A 121 7.89 -16.73 6.59
CA ALA A 121 8.70 -16.22 7.69
C ALA A 121 9.05 -14.73 7.56
N LEU A 122 9.36 -14.30 6.33
CA LEU A 122 9.85 -12.96 6.00
C LEU A 122 9.17 -12.40 4.74
N PRO A 123 7.85 -12.26 4.73
CA PRO A 123 7.19 -11.62 3.60
C PRO A 123 7.55 -10.13 3.52
N THR A 124 7.66 -9.63 2.29
CA THR A 124 8.02 -8.25 2.01
C THR A 124 7.04 -7.65 1.01
N HIS A 125 6.52 -6.46 1.32
CA HIS A 125 5.54 -5.74 0.52
C HIS A 125 5.92 -4.27 0.42
N ILE A 126 5.44 -3.57 -0.62
CA ILE A 126 5.58 -2.11 -0.70
C ILE A 126 4.24 -1.46 -0.34
N LEU A 127 4.21 -0.72 0.77
CA LEU A 127 3.01 -0.08 1.29
C LEU A 127 3.07 1.44 1.06
N ALA A 128 1.91 2.06 0.83
CA ALA A 128 1.79 3.51 0.82
C ALA A 128 2.13 4.09 2.21
N ALA A 129 2.59 5.34 2.27
CA ALA A 129 2.74 6.04 3.54
C ALA A 129 1.40 6.12 4.28
N GLY A 130 1.40 5.85 5.58
CA GLY A 130 0.17 5.78 6.38
C GLY A 130 0.30 4.95 7.65
N SER A 131 -0.83 4.76 8.33
CA SER A 131 -0.94 3.98 9.57
C SER A 131 -1.60 2.64 9.30
N TYR A 132 -1.03 1.57 9.86
CA TYR A 132 -1.45 0.20 9.61
C TYR A 132 -1.43 -0.63 10.88
N ALA A 133 -2.11 -1.77 10.81
CA ALA A 133 -1.92 -2.88 11.73
C ALA A 133 -1.52 -4.12 10.93
N VAL A 134 -0.74 -5.01 11.53
CA VAL A 134 -0.46 -6.33 10.99
C VAL A 134 -0.87 -7.39 11.99
N VAL A 135 -1.56 -8.42 11.50
CA VAL A 135 -1.93 -9.61 12.25
C VAL A 135 -1.06 -10.77 11.77
N ALA A 136 -0.40 -11.43 12.71
CA ALA A 136 0.40 -12.63 12.51
C ALA A 136 -0.31 -13.82 13.14
N ASP A 137 -0.84 -14.71 12.31
CA ASP A 137 -1.47 -15.96 12.73
C ASP A 137 -0.45 -17.10 12.71
N HIS A 138 -0.18 -17.68 13.87
CA HIS A 138 0.78 -18.76 14.02
C HIS A 138 0.31 -19.76 15.08
N GLY A 139 0.27 -21.05 14.74
CA GLY A 139 -0.11 -22.11 15.69
C GLY A 139 -1.53 -21.97 16.25
N GLY A 140 -2.43 -21.27 15.55
CA GLY A 140 -3.81 -21.01 16.00
C GLY A 140 -3.95 -19.80 16.92
N LEU A 141 -2.88 -19.04 17.15
CA LEU A 141 -2.88 -17.79 17.89
C LEU A 141 -2.59 -16.61 16.96
N SER A 142 -3.25 -15.48 17.21
CA SER A 142 -3.10 -14.25 16.43
C SER A 142 -2.36 -13.22 17.26
N TYR A 143 -1.33 -12.59 16.68
CA TYR A 143 -0.53 -11.55 17.30
C TYR A 143 -0.61 -10.28 16.46
N THR A 144 -0.90 -9.13 17.08
CA THR A 144 -1.15 -7.89 16.33
C THR A 144 -0.19 -6.80 16.73
N ARG A 145 0.32 -6.05 15.74
CA ARG A 145 1.14 -4.87 15.98
C ARG A 145 0.72 -3.71 15.07
N LYS A 146 0.61 -2.52 15.65
CA LYS A 146 0.42 -1.26 14.91
C LYS A 146 1.77 -0.72 14.45
N PHE A 147 1.82 -0.16 13.25
CA PHE A 147 3.01 0.48 12.70
C PHE A 147 2.64 1.61 11.72
N SER A 148 3.58 2.52 11.48
CA SER A 148 3.45 3.56 10.47
C SER A 148 4.49 3.38 9.37
N VAL A 149 4.11 3.76 8.16
CA VAL A 149 4.96 3.77 6.98
C VAL A 149 5.23 5.23 6.62
N GLU A 150 6.51 5.58 6.56
CA GLU A 150 6.96 6.90 6.13
C GLU A 150 7.55 6.82 4.71
N PRO A 151 7.51 7.91 3.93
CA PRO A 151 7.96 7.89 2.54
C PRO A 151 9.41 7.43 2.36
N GLY A 152 9.59 6.31 1.65
CA GLY A 152 10.92 5.75 1.35
C GLY A 152 11.65 5.13 2.54
N ASP A 153 10.95 4.93 3.66
CA ASP A 153 11.52 4.38 4.89
C ASP A 153 11.32 2.87 4.98
N ASP A 154 12.22 2.13 4.33
CA ASP A 154 12.24 0.68 4.32
C ASP A 154 12.46 0.13 5.73
N LYS A 155 11.52 -0.68 6.22
CA LYS A 155 11.51 -1.15 7.62
C LYS A 155 11.19 -2.62 7.75
N GLN A 156 11.66 -3.20 8.86
CA GLN A 156 11.24 -4.52 9.30
C GLN A 156 10.31 -4.38 10.50
N ILE A 157 9.10 -4.92 10.38
CA ILE A 157 8.13 -4.99 11.45
C ILE A 157 8.24 -6.36 12.09
N GLU A 158 8.83 -6.36 13.27
CA GLU A 158 8.84 -7.52 14.14
C GLU A 158 7.53 -7.58 14.91
N VAL A 159 6.93 -8.76 15.07
CA VAL A 159 5.82 -9.04 15.98
C VAL A 159 6.34 -10.10 16.94
N ALA A 160 6.15 -9.93 18.25
CA ALA A 160 6.65 -10.86 19.25
C ALA A 160 5.50 -11.57 19.96
N PHE A 161 5.71 -12.81 20.43
CA PHE A 161 4.71 -13.47 21.29
C PHE A 161 4.46 -12.71 22.60
N GLU A 162 5.43 -11.92 23.05
CA GLU A 162 5.31 -11.00 24.19
C GLU A 162 4.26 -9.91 23.98
N ASP A 163 3.90 -9.59 22.72
CA ASP A 163 2.75 -8.72 22.42
C ASP A 163 1.42 -9.37 22.87
N GLY A 164 1.46 -10.66 23.21
CA GLY A 164 0.33 -11.47 23.65
C GLY A 164 -0.58 -11.87 22.49
N PRO A 165 -1.34 -12.98 22.62
CA PRO A 165 -2.41 -13.25 21.68
C PRO A 165 -3.40 -12.10 21.75
N THR A 166 -3.63 -11.47 20.60
CA THR A 166 -4.64 -10.42 20.48
C THR A 166 -6.00 -11.08 20.57
N SER A 167 -6.79 -10.72 21.58
CA SER A 167 -8.19 -11.20 21.63
C SER A 167 -8.95 -10.68 20.41
N PRO A 168 -10.01 -11.38 19.96
CA PRO A 168 -10.86 -10.88 18.86
C PRO A 168 -11.41 -9.48 19.14
N GLU A 169 -11.72 -9.17 20.40
CA GLU A 169 -12.18 -7.84 20.85
C GLU A 169 -11.08 -6.79 20.74
N ALA A 170 -9.84 -7.13 21.12
CA ALA A 170 -8.70 -6.23 20.96
C ALA A 170 -8.41 -6.00 19.48
N LEU A 171 -8.52 -7.05 18.64
CA LEU A 171 -8.39 -6.90 17.20
C LEU A 171 -9.48 -5.95 16.67
N GLN A 172 -10.74 -6.16 17.03
CA GLN A 172 -11.86 -5.29 16.64
C GLN A 172 -11.63 -3.84 17.08
N ALA A 173 -11.20 -3.60 18.32
CA ALA A 173 -10.90 -2.26 18.82
C ALA A 173 -9.72 -1.57 18.11
N LEU A 174 -8.82 -2.33 17.46
CA LEU A 174 -7.77 -1.77 16.60
C LEU A 174 -8.30 -1.37 15.22
N LEU A 175 -9.39 -2.00 14.76
CA LEU A 175 -10.06 -1.75 13.48
C LEU A 175 -11.13 -0.65 13.60
N ASP A 176 -11.72 -0.48 14.78
CA ASP A 176 -12.71 0.55 15.02
C ASP A 176 -12.03 1.94 14.99
N PRO A 177 -12.57 2.91 14.22
CA PRO A 177 -12.04 4.26 14.20
C PRO A 177 -12.12 4.88 15.60
N PRO A 178 -11.15 5.73 16.00
CA PRO A 178 -11.19 6.38 17.30
C PRO A 178 -12.52 7.12 17.47
N GLU A 179 -13.20 6.92 18.59
CA GLU A 179 -14.39 7.69 18.94
C GLU A 179 -14.10 9.17 18.69
N ARG A 180 -14.89 9.82 17.82
CA ARG A 180 -14.83 11.27 17.65
C ARG A 180 -15.08 11.86 19.03
N ARG A 181 -14.03 12.39 19.66
CA ARG A 181 -14.14 13.15 20.91
C ARG A 181 -15.20 14.22 20.65
N ALA A 182 -16.34 14.10 21.33
CA ALA A 182 -17.43 15.05 21.19
C ALA A 182 -16.87 16.47 21.45
N PRO A 183 -17.27 17.48 20.66
CA PRO A 183 -16.89 18.85 20.98
C PRO A 183 -17.34 19.14 22.40
N GLY A 184 -16.38 19.54 23.26
CA GLY A 184 -16.66 19.91 24.64
C GLY A 184 -17.72 21.02 24.67
N PRO A 185 -18.56 21.08 25.71
CA PRO A 185 -19.60 22.10 25.80
C PRO A 185 -18.98 23.49 25.72
N ALA A 186 -19.51 24.32 24.83
CA ALA A 186 -19.17 25.73 24.76
C ALA A 186 -19.58 26.39 26.08
N HIS A 187 -18.59 26.95 26.79
CA HIS A 187 -18.80 27.81 27.96
C HIS A 187 -19.06 29.24 27.52
#